data_AF-T2KLW1-F1
#
_entry.id   AF-T2KLW1-F1
#
_cell.length_a   1.000
_cell.length_b   1.000
_cell.length_c   1.000
_cell.angle_alpha   90.00
_cell.angle_beta   90.00
_cell.angle_gamma   90.00
#
_symmetry.space_group_name_H-M   'P 1'
#
loop_
_entity.id
_entity.type
_entity.pdbx_description
1 polymer ?
#
loop_
_entity_poly.entity_id
_entity_poly.type
_entity_poly.pdbx_seq_one_letter_code
_entity_poly.pdbx_strand_id
1 'polypeptide(L)'
;MYQLNYYSKSQPGLSLEHLDNILETAVSVNAKKSISGCLIYHNNSFVQILEGEKKDVLEIFEKIKTDDRHHSIHLLWENHVDKRYFKKWDMAYYKPNDQFATQFVDNLLLLSAFSEKSSGSLMSFWGHVRRVLESGSKQELENV
;
A
#
# COMPACT_ATOMS: atom_id res chain seq x y z
N MET A 1 -1.48 -9.74 17.35
CA MET A 1 -0.92 -9.38 16.02
C MET A 1 -0.92 -7.86 15.86
N TYR A 2 -0.10 -7.33 14.96
CA TYR A 2 0.12 -5.91 14.73
C TYR A 2 -0.04 -5.59 13.25
N GLN A 3 -0.53 -4.40 12.94
CA GLN A 3 -0.65 -3.89 11.57
C GLN A 3 -0.06 -2.48 11.49
N LEU A 4 0.64 -2.20 10.38
CA LEU A 4 1.25 -0.91 10.07
C LEU A 4 0.95 -0.53 8.62
N ASN A 5 0.51 0.71 8.43
CA ASN A 5 0.15 1.29 7.14
C ASN A 5 0.99 2.54 6.89
N TYR A 6 1.59 2.65 5.71
CA TYR A 6 2.37 3.83 5.35
C TYR A 6 2.15 4.26 3.90
N TYR A 7 2.52 5.50 3.63
CA TYR A 7 2.60 6.10 2.30
C TYR A 7 4.01 6.65 2.06
N SER A 8 4.50 6.61 0.82
CA SER A 8 5.74 7.27 0.42
C SER A 8 5.70 7.66 -1.06
N LYS A 9 6.67 8.45 -1.50
CA LYS A 9 6.87 8.82 -2.91
C LYS A 9 8.04 8.08 -3.50
N SER A 10 7.91 7.51 -4.70
CA SER A 10 9.05 6.91 -5.40
C SER A 10 10.06 7.97 -5.81
N GLN A 11 11.33 7.59 -5.89
CA GLN A 11 12.32 8.41 -6.56
C GLN A 11 11.98 8.62 -8.05
N PRO A 12 12.38 9.76 -8.63
CA PRO A 12 12.33 9.95 -10.07
C PRO A 12 13.10 8.84 -10.81
N GLY A 13 12.56 8.35 -11.92
CA GLY A 13 13.22 7.32 -12.74
C GLY A 13 13.10 5.88 -12.23
N LEU A 14 12.20 5.62 -11.27
CA LEU A 14 11.90 4.25 -10.86
C LEU A 14 11.31 3.44 -12.04
N SER A 15 12.06 2.44 -12.52
CA SER A 15 11.65 1.54 -13.61
C SER A 15 10.71 0.44 -13.13
N LEU A 16 10.06 -0.23 -14.08
CA LEU A 16 9.26 -1.44 -13.79
C LEU A 16 10.10 -2.57 -13.19
N GLU A 17 11.35 -2.71 -13.63
CA GLU A 17 12.27 -3.71 -13.09
C GLU A 17 12.60 -3.44 -11.61
N HIS A 18 12.72 -2.18 -11.20
CA HIS A 18 12.89 -1.85 -9.78
C HIS A 18 11.66 -2.25 -8.96
N LEU A 19 10.46 -2.07 -9.51
CA LEU A 19 9.21 -2.49 -8.86
C LEU A 19 9.16 -4.00 -8.72
N ASP A 20 9.43 -4.75 -9.79
CA ASP A 20 9.44 -6.22 -9.76
C ASP A 20 10.44 -6.74 -8.70
N ASN A 21 11.61 -6.13 -8.60
CA ASN A 21 12.59 -6.44 -7.57
C ASN A 21 12.11 -6.12 -6.13
N ILE A 22 11.40 -5.01 -5.92
CA ILE A 22 10.78 -4.69 -4.62
C ILE A 22 9.80 -5.80 -4.25
N LEU A 23 8.96 -6.20 -5.19
CA LEU A 23 7.91 -7.18 -5.01
C LEU A 23 8.46 -8.57 -4.70
N GLU A 24 9.45 -9.04 -5.46
CA GLU A 24 10.13 -10.32 -5.19
C GLU A 24 10.81 -10.33 -3.81
N THR A 25 11.50 -9.24 -3.48
CA THR A 25 12.16 -9.08 -2.17
C THR A 25 11.12 -9.10 -1.05
N ALA A 26 10.03 -8.35 -1.20
CA ALA A 26 8.96 -8.29 -0.22
C ALA A 26 8.34 -9.68 -0.01
N VAL A 27 7.96 -10.39 -1.08
CA VAL A 27 7.39 -11.75 -0.98
C VAL A 27 8.33 -12.69 -0.22
N SER A 28 9.61 -12.70 -0.58
CA SER A 28 10.62 -13.59 0.02
C SER A 28 10.88 -13.28 1.50
N VAL A 29 11.10 -12.01 1.84
CA VAL A 29 11.39 -11.58 3.21
C VAL A 29 10.17 -11.74 4.11
N ASN A 30 8.99 -11.39 3.60
CA ASN A 30 7.76 -11.39 4.40
C ASN A 30 7.28 -12.81 4.67
N ALA A 31 7.43 -13.73 3.71
CA ALA A 31 7.16 -15.14 3.91
C ALA A 31 8.02 -15.74 5.04
N LYS A 32 9.32 -15.42 5.09
CA LYS A 32 10.23 -15.89 6.16
C LYS A 32 9.83 -15.41 7.56
N LYS A 33 9.19 -14.24 7.65
CA LYS A 33 8.77 -13.60 8.90
C LYS A 33 7.27 -13.75 9.19
N SER A 34 6.54 -14.57 8.43
CA SER A 34 5.08 -14.73 8.55
C SER A 34 4.32 -13.40 8.54
N ILE A 35 4.83 -12.42 7.81
CA ILE A 35 4.15 -11.15 7.58
C ILE A 35 3.19 -11.36 6.40
N SER A 36 2.00 -10.74 6.46
CA SER A 36 1.04 -10.62 5.35
C SER A 36 0.80 -9.14 5.03
N GLY A 37 0.17 -8.83 3.91
CA GLY A 37 -0.05 -7.43 3.54
C GLY A 37 -0.32 -7.20 2.07
N CYS A 38 -0.31 -5.91 1.70
CA CYS A 38 -0.53 -5.42 0.35
C CYS A 38 0.37 -4.21 0.11
N LEU A 39 0.99 -4.14 -1.07
CA LEU A 39 1.76 -3.00 -1.56
C LEU A 39 1.13 -2.51 -2.86
N ILE A 40 0.85 -1.23 -2.94
CA ILE A 40 0.28 -0.54 -4.10
C ILE A 40 1.28 0.50 -4.57
N TYR A 41 1.53 0.57 -5.87
CA TYR A 41 2.28 1.64 -6.51
C TYR A 41 1.41 2.31 -7.58
N HIS A 42 1.20 3.62 -7.46
CA HIS A 42 0.40 4.40 -8.41
C HIS A 42 0.85 5.87 -8.38
N ASN A 43 0.92 6.54 -9.55
CA ASN A 43 1.33 7.94 -9.67
C ASN A 43 2.55 8.29 -8.81
N ASN A 44 3.64 7.56 -9.01
CA ASN A 44 4.91 7.76 -8.29
C ASN A 44 4.76 7.72 -6.76
N SER A 45 3.78 6.98 -6.26
CA SER A 45 3.49 6.86 -4.83
C SER A 45 3.33 5.40 -4.44
N PHE A 46 3.84 5.06 -3.26
CA PHE A 46 3.63 3.77 -2.63
C PHE A 46 2.63 3.88 -1.49
N VAL A 47 1.80 2.85 -1.35
CA VAL A 47 0.94 2.63 -0.19
C VAL A 47 1.08 1.18 0.22
N GLN A 48 1.48 0.92 1.46
CA GLN A 48 1.68 -0.44 1.94
C GLN A 48 1.00 -0.69 3.28
N ILE A 49 0.47 -1.89 3.41
CA ILE A 49 -0.07 -2.48 4.64
C ILE A 49 0.79 -3.68 5.00
N LEU A 50 1.28 -3.75 6.24
CA LEU A 50 2.03 -4.88 6.80
C LEU A 50 1.30 -5.43 8.02
N GLU A 51 1.11 -6.74 8.11
CA GLU A 51 0.42 -7.43 9.21
C GLU A 51 1.25 -8.61 9.72
N GLY A 52 1.48 -8.70 11.03
CA GLY A 52 2.27 -9.79 11.61
C GLY A 52 2.61 -9.59 13.07
N GLU A 53 3.68 -10.23 13.53
CA GLU A 53 4.23 -9.96 14.85
C GLU A 53 4.81 -8.56 14.90
N LYS A 54 4.54 -7.82 16.00
CA LYS A 54 4.89 -6.39 16.11
C LYS A 54 6.37 -6.14 15.84
N LYS A 55 7.23 -6.99 16.43
CA LYS A 55 8.68 -6.89 16.28
C LYS A 55 9.10 -7.04 14.80
N ASP A 56 8.55 -8.02 14.11
CA ASP A 56 8.89 -8.29 12.71
C ASP A 56 8.37 -7.21 11.76
N VAL A 57 7.14 -6.72 11.98
CA VAL A 57 6.57 -5.61 11.20
C VAL A 57 7.42 -4.36 11.33
N LEU A 58 7.80 -3.99 12.56
CA LEU A 58 8.65 -2.82 12.81
C LEU A 58 10.05 -3.00 12.21
N GLU A 59 10.66 -4.18 12.33
CA GLU A 59 11.98 -4.45 11.73
C GLU A 59 11.97 -4.30 10.20
N ILE A 60 10.92 -4.77 9.53
CA ILE A 60 10.76 -4.57 8.09
C ILE A 60 10.54 -3.09 7.77
N PHE A 61 9.69 -2.42 8.53
CA PHE A 61 9.42 -1.00 8.32
C PHE A 61 10.67 -0.13 8.49
N GLU A 62 11.56 -0.45 9.44
CA GLU A 62 12.86 0.24 9.56
C GLU A 62 13.71 0.10 8.29
N LYS A 63 13.78 -1.11 7.69
CA LYS A 63 14.50 -1.34 6.43
C LYS A 63 13.87 -0.58 5.27
N ILE A 64 12.54 -0.56 5.22
CA ILE A 64 11.77 0.18 4.22
C ILE A 64 12.07 1.68 4.34
N LYS A 65 12.12 2.26 5.54
CA LYS A 65 12.40 3.69 5.72
C LYS A 65 13.75 4.13 5.16
N THR A 66 14.73 3.24 5.14
CA THR A 66 16.08 3.50 4.61
C THR A 66 16.25 3.08 3.14
N ASP A 67 15.19 2.65 2.47
CA ASP A 67 15.26 2.24 1.07
C ASP A 67 15.41 3.46 0.14
N ASP A 68 16.49 3.52 -0.63
CA ASP A 68 16.78 4.67 -1.48
C ASP A 68 15.81 4.82 -2.67
N ARG A 69 14.95 3.82 -2.94
CA ARG A 69 13.98 3.84 -4.06
C ARG A 69 12.76 4.73 -3.79
N HIS A 70 12.57 5.21 -2.57
CA HIS A 70 11.49 6.13 -2.20
C HIS A 70 11.96 7.22 -1.23
N HIS A 71 11.09 8.20 -0.98
CA HIS A 71 11.31 9.27 -0.02
C HIS A 71 9.97 9.74 0.56
N SER A 72 10.02 10.71 1.47
CA SER A 72 8.82 11.31 2.09
C SER A 72 7.88 10.24 2.67
N ILE A 73 8.44 9.36 3.51
CA ILE A 73 7.65 8.30 4.16
C ILE A 73 6.76 8.92 5.25
N HIS A 74 5.48 8.58 5.21
CA HIS A 74 4.47 8.98 6.18
C HIS A 74 3.81 7.73 6.76
N LEU A 75 3.95 7.53 8.07
CA LEU A 75 3.17 6.54 8.80
C LEU A 75 1.71 7.00 8.84
N LEU A 76 0.81 6.23 8.23
CA LEU A 76 -0.61 6.53 8.19
C LEU A 76 -1.31 6.00 9.44
N TRP A 77 -0.94 4.79 9.87
CA TRP A 77 -1.52 4.16 11.04
C TRP A 77 -0.71 2.95 11.50
N GLU A 78 -0.72 2.69 12.80
CA GLU A 78 -0.23 1.42 13.36
C GLU A 78 -1.03 1.06 14.62
N ASN A 79 -1.40 -0.21 14.78
CA ASN A 79 -2.01 -0.71 16.01
C ASN A 79 -2.01 -2.24 16.08
N HIS A 80 -2.39 -2.78 17.25
CA HIS A 80 -2.77 -4.16 17.40
C HIS A 80 -4.13 -4.43 16.73
N VAL A 81 -4.23 -5.59 16.08
CA VAL A 81 -5.45 -6.05 15.39
C VAL A 81 -5.75 -7.51 15.73
N ASP A 82 -7.04 -7.84 15.79
CA ASP A 82 -7.52 -9.16 16.23
C ASP A 82 -7.40 -10.24 15.13
N LYS A 83 -7.38 -9.85 13.85
CA LYS A 83 -7.33 -10.77 12.70
C LYS A 83 -6.60 -10.15 11.51
N ARG A 84 -6.09 -11.01 10.62
CA ARG A 84 -5.44 -10.58 9.36
C ARG A 84 -6.53 -10.16 8.39
N TYR A 85 -6.41 -8.98 7.82
CA TYR A 85 -7.28 -8.54 6.75
C TYR A 85 -6.80 -9.08 5.40
N PHE A 86 -5.48 -9.31 5.26
CA PHE A 86 -4.86 -9.89 4.07
C PHE A 86 -4.28 -11.26 4.44
N LYS A 87 -5.06 -12.32 4.20
CA LYS A 87 -4.68 -13.70 4.61
C LYS A 87 -3.63 -14.34 3.70
N LYS A 88 -3.51 -13.87 2.46
CA LYS A 88 -2.41 -14.20 1.53
C LYS A 88 -1.61 -12.93 1.28
N TRP A 89 -0.35 -13.09 0.89
CA TRP A 89 0.45 -11.99 0.34
C TRP A 89 -0.08 -11.68 -1.07
N ASP A 90 -1.28 -11.10 -1.12
CA ASP A 90 -1.95 -10.70 -2.35
C ASP A 90 -1.38 -9.35 -2.76
N MET A 91 -0.25 -9.42 -3.43
CA MET A 91 0.46 -8.29 -3.95
C MET A 91 -0.33 -7.67 -5.11
N ALA A 92 -1.13 -6.64 -4.81
CA ALA A 92 -1.90 -5.93 -5.82
C ALA A 92 -1.00 -4.91 -6.54
N TYR A 93 -0.35 -5.39 -7.59
CA TYR A 93 0.34 -4.59 -8.58
C TYR A 93 -0.68 -3.77 -9.41
N TYR A 94 -0.65 -2.44 -9.30
CA TYR A 94 -1.40 -1.56 -10.20
C TYR A 94 -0.47 -1.19 -11.37
N LYS A 95 -0.74 -1.75 -12.55
CA LYS A 95 -0.30 -1.17 -13.83
C LYS A 95 -1.38 -0.18 -14.29
N PRO A 96 -1.02 0.97 -14.89
CA PRO A 96 -1.99 1.93 -15.44
C PRO A 96 -2.98 1.39 -16.50
N ASN A 97 -2.90 0.10 -16.85
CA ASN A 97 -3.72 -0.54 -17.87
C ASN A 97 -4.30 -1.89 -17.43
N ASP A 98 -4.30 -2.19 -16.13
CA ASP A 98 -4.82 -3.45 -15.62
C ASP A 98 -6.34 -3.37 -15.43
N GLN A 99 -7.11 -4.18 -16.14
CA GLN A 99 -8.60 -4.19 -16.09
C GLN A 99 -9.14 -4.57 -14.70
N PHE A 100 -8.32 -5.13 -13.82
CA PHE A 100 -8.67 -5.44 -12.43
C PHE A 100 -8.46 -4.26 -11.48
N ALA A 101 -7.83 -3.18 -11.95
CA ALA A 101 -7.52 -2.00 -11.16
C ALA A 101 -8.76 -1.26 -10.67
N THR A 102 -9.75 -1.06 -11.54
CA THR A 102 -11.01 -0.40 -11.19
C THR A 102 -11.78 -1.22 -10.16
N GLN A 103 -11.88 -2.53 -10.35
CA GLN A 103 -12.55 -3.42 -9.41
C GLN A 103 -11.83 -3.49 -8.05
N PHE A 104 -10.50 -3.44 -8.03
CA PHE A 104 -9.72 -3.43 -6.79
C PHE A 104 -9.85 -2.09 -6.07
N VAL A 105 -9.75 -0.97 -6.79
CA VAL A 105 -10.01 0.38 -6.27
C VAL A 105 -11.45 0.52 -5.77
N ASP A 106 -12.42 -0.04 -6.47
CA ASP A 106 -13.82 -0.07 -6.05
C ASP A 106 -14.01 -0.95 -4.82
N ASN A 107 -13.33 -2.10 -4.73
CA ASN A 107 -13.33 -2.94 -3.53
C ASN A 107 -12.70 -2.22 -2.34
N LEU A 108 -11.64 -1.46 -2.59
CA LEU A 108 -10.97 -0.60 -1.61
C LEU A 108 -11.86 0.57 -1.16
N LEU A 109 -12.61 1.19 -2.09
CA LEU A 109 -13.64 2.20 -1.80
C LEU A 109 -14.87 1.60 -1.09
N LEU A 110 -15.28 0.37 -1.42
CA LEU A 110 -16.33 -0.38 -0.74
C LEU A 110 -15.91 -0.74 0.68
N LEU A 111 -14.68 -1.20 0.90
CA LEU A 111 -14.11 -1.42 2.24
C LEU A 111 -14.05 -0.11 3.04
N SER A 112 -13.81 1.03 2.38
CA SER A 112 -13.91 2.35 3.02
C SER A 112 -15.31 2.68 3.51
N ALA A 113 -16.32 2.41 2.68
CA ALA A 113 -17.73 2.66 2.98
C ALA A 113 -18.28 1.69 4.03
N PHE A 114 -17.90 0.41 3.98
CA PHE A 114 -18.25 -0.58 5.01
C PHE A 114 -17.53 -0.34 6.34
N SER A 115 -16.40 0.39 6.33
CA SER A 115 -15.69 0.81 7.54
C SER A 115 -16.33 1.98 8.29
N GLU A 116 -17.48 2.50 7.86
CA GLU A 116 -18.31 3.40 8.70
C GLU A 116 -18.65 2.77 10.07
N LYS A 117 -18.45 1.45 10.24
CA LYS A 117 -18.50 0.75 11.54
C LYS A 117 -17.16 0.25 12.10
N SER A 118 -16.01 0.53 11.48
CA SER A 118 -14.70 0.07 11.98
C SER A 118 -13.60 1.13 11.83
N SER A 119 -13.44 1.93 12.88
CA SER A 119 -12.31 2.82 13.24
C SER A 119 -11.90 3.91 12.22
N GLY A 120 -11.69 5.13 12.74
CA GLY A 120 -11.30 6.31 11.96
C GLY A 120 -9.97 6.20 11.17
N SER A 121 -9.18 5.15 11.41
CA SER A 121 -7.92 4.88 10.69
C SER A 121 -8.11 4.49 9.23
N LEU A 122 -9.17 3.72 8.93
CA LEU A 122 -9.50 3.36 7.56
C LEU A 122 -10.01 4.60 6.80
N MET A 123 -10.79 5.46 7.44
CA MET A 123 -11.26 6.71 6.81
C MET A 123 -10.11 7.64 6.41
N SER A 124 -9.08 7.81 7.25
CA SER A 124 -7.91 8.65 6.91
C SER A 124 -7.06 8.05 5.78
N PHE A 125 -6.84 6.73 5.81
CA PHE A 125 -6.17 6.02 4.72
C PHE A 125 -6.95 6.16 3.39
N TRP A 126 -8.26 5.95 3.44
CA TRP A 126 -9.14 6.02 2.27
C TRP A 126 -9.32 7.43 1.72
N GLY A 127 -9.32 8.45 2.58
CA GLY A 127 -9.29 9.84 2.15
C GLY A 127 -8.02 10.19 1.35
N HIS A 128 -6.87 9.62 1.71
CA HIS A 128 -5.62 9.81 0.97
C HIS A 128 -5.60 9.03 -0.35
N VAL A 129 -6.01 7.76 -0.33
CA VAL A 129 -6.08 6.93 -1.55
C VAL A 129 -7.05 7.55 -2.56
N ARG A 130 -8.24 7.98 -2.13
CA ARG A 130 -9.21 8.66 -3.00
C ARG A 130 -8.63 9.91 -3.63
N ARG A 131 -7.92 10.75 -2.87
CA ARG A 131 -7.29 11.97 -3.39
C ARG A 131 -6.21 11.68 -4.45
N VAL A 132 -5.39 10.65 -4.22
CA VAL A 132 -4.35 10.24 -5.19
C VAL A 132 -4.98 9.75 -6.49
N LEU A 133 -6.08 8.99 -6.40
CA LEU A 133 -6.81 8.49 -7.57
C LEU A 133 -7.56 9.60 -8.33
N GLU A 134 -8.19 10.54 -7.61
CA GLU A 134 -8.89 11.70 -8.20
C GLU A 134 -7.95 12.73 -8.85
N SER A 135 -6.70 12.84 -8.36
CA SER A 135 -5.70 13.71 -8.99
C SER A 135 -5.19 13.20 -10.34
N GLY A 136 -5.23 11.88 -10.58
CA GLY A 136 -4.84 11.28 -11.87
C GLY A 136 -5.90 11.50 -12.96
N SER A 137 -7.19 11.42 -12.60
CA SER A 137 -8.29 11.53 -13.56
C SER A 137 -8.54 12.94 -14.07
N LYS A 138 -8.15 14.00 -13.35
CA LYS A 138 -8.23 15.38 -13.86
C LYS A 138 -7.18 15.70 -14.93
N GLN A 139 -6.00 15.10 -14.86
CA GLN A 139 -4.93 15.35 -15.84
C GLN A 139 -5.17 14.67 -17.21
N GLU A 140 -5.97 13.61 -17.25
CA GLU A 140 -6.37 12.95 -18.49
C GLU A 140 -7.52 13.66 -19.22
N LEU A 141 -8.35 14.45 -18.51
CA LEU A 141 -9.47 15.18 -19.11
C LEU A 141 -9.11 16.56 -19.68
N GLU A 142 -7.96 17.12 -19.31
CA GLU A 142 -7.49 18.41 -19.85
C GLU A 142 -6.59 18.26 -21.09
N ASN A 143 -6.29 17.02 -21.51
CA ASN A 143 -5.45 16.71 -22.67
C ASN A 143 -6.22 16.01 -23.82
N VAL A 144 -7.56 16.14 -23.86
CA VAL A 144 -8.42 15.67 -24.97
C VAL A 144 -9.10 16.84 -25.65
#